data_AF-A0A8J9REG8-F1
#
_entry.id   AF-A0A8J9REG8-F1
#
_cell.length_a   1.000
_cell.length_b   1.000
_cell.length_c   1.000
_cell.angle_alpha   90.00
_cell.angle_beta   90.00
_cell.angle_gamma   90.00
#
_symmetry.space_group_name_H-M   'P 1'
#
loop_
_entity.id
_entity.type
_entity.pdbx_description
1 polymer ?
#
loop_
_entity_poly.entity_id
_entity_poly.type
_entity_poly.pdbx_seq_one_letter_code
_entity_poly.pdbx_strand_id
1 'polypeptide(L)'
;MTVSFDWIISSFRSELGKEAPDIAKLSITLGILELIYTAKEQTACQNDFQEDIATCQQTFREFVEDVRTRLQAGISLETREKIKVVADLVWSKLSGVFSKEVLHAQHLSTFCQILQAKSTKGKRQLDCAGVVTTVLAVLQQLALLGGHDDLRKCCLQVSEDHCWINMGLGEREKSVEVTTDTAAKRGLAPTEQAWQGWLYNAGHAVLCSPKMAITALVASLNPAIIARQNSGIDSEEIQMLQKQLLELIQREFPEAMYPAALCALADLQEIEEQDALDSAVSTGSLQEAVSICTPHGTGNPLGAFEAAIALANQPESTSYQWYPYSYICGYLMRRAVFTIQHLDCQEAATRSLQDAGKWLGNGGGASVLKKYRYTSADGELYKDIEGVIEGYCGALAWLQKKQWPLTSAHLVPLLELWDGVCCLFEHTSKPSNWLNHLLRAVKLFTAEMRADAASHAQVSSKAMTNAAHLWGALKPAPLKMIFGAADVEEDAGRATKRPKR
;
A
#
# COMPACT_ATOMS: atom_id res chain seq x y z
N MET A 1 11.77 -13.22 -29.12
CA MET A 1 13.06 -12.96 -28.45
C MET A 1 12.84 -13.15 -26.96
N THR A 2 13.72 -13.87 -26.27
CA THR A 2 13.71 -13.95 -24.81
C THR A 2 14.59 -12.83 -24.26
N VAL A 3 14.02 -11.93 -23.46
CA VAL A 3 14.80 -10.89 -22.78
C VAL A 3 15.62 -11.55 -21.66
N SER A 4 16.91 -11.26 -21.56
CA SER A 4 17.77 -11.81 -20.50
C SER A 4 17.54 -11.06 -19.18
N PHE A 5 16.97 -11.73 -18.19
CA PHE A 5 16.80 -11.18 -16.84
C PHE A 5 18.15 -10.91 -16.16
N ASP A 6 19.18 -11.71 -16.44
CA ASP A 6 20.54 -11.47 -15.92
C ASP A 6 21.08 -10.09 -16.31
N TRP A 7 20.84 -9.67 -17.56
CA TRP A 7 21.22 -8.33 -18.01
C TRP A 7 20.45 -7.25 -17.25
N ILE A 8 19.14 -7.43 -17.03
CA ILE A 8 18.30 -6.48 -16.29
C ILE A 8 18.79 -6.37 -14.84
N ILE A 9 18.96 -7.49 -14.15
CA ILE A 9 19.44 -7.55 -12.76
C ILE A 9 20.83 -6.90 -12.65
N SER A 10 21.73 -7.16 -13.61
CA SER A 10 23.05 -6.53 -13.66
C SER A 10 22.96 -5.00 -13.87
N SER A 11 22.07 -4.54 -14.75
CA SER A 11 21.81 -3.11 -14.97
C SER A 11 21.30 -2.43 -13.70
N PHE A 12 20.34 -3.06 -13.00
CA PHE A 12 19.82 -2.57 -11.72
C PHE A 12 20.91 -2.51 -10.64
N ARG A 13 21.68 -3.58 -10.46
CA ARG A 13 22.82 -3.61 -9.52
C ARG A 13 23.81 -2.49 -9.81
N SER A 14 24.14 -2.27 -11.09
CA SER A 14 25.07 -1.22 -11.51
C SER A 14 24.55 0.18 -11.19
N GLU A 15 23.27 0.47 -11.48
CA GLU A 15 22.67 1.78 -11.17
C GLU A 15 22.51 2.01 -9.66
N LEU A 16 22.05 1.01 -8.90
CA LEU A 16 21.91 1.08 -7.43
C LEU A 16 23.26 1.28 -6.71
N GLY A 17 24.36 0.89 -7.35
CA GLY A 17 25.72 1.15 -6.86
C GLY A 17 26.18 2.61 -7.02
N LYS A 18 25.45 3.45 -7.75
CA LYS A 18 25.77 4.86 -7.95
C LYS A 18 25.18 5.72 -6.83
N GLU A 19 25.81 6.86 -6.56
CA GLU A 19 25.24 7.88 -5.66
C GLU A 19 23.96 8.49 -6.22
N ALA A 20 23.90 8.68 -7.53
CA ALA A 20 22.75 9.20 -8.26
C ALA A 20 22.30 8.18 -9.34
N PRO A 21 21.48 7.18 -8.98
CA PRO A 21 20.93 6.23 -9.93
C PRO A 21 20.03 6.92 -10.97
N ASP A 22 20.05 6.44 -12.21
CA ASP A 22 19.21 6.97 -13.28
C ASP A 22 17.79 6.37 -13.24
N ILE A 23 16.87 7.08 -12.58
CA ILE A 23 15.45 6.69 -12.46
C ILE A 23 14.80 6.58 -13.84
N ALA A 24 15.14 7.48 -14.78
CA ALA A 24 14.52 7.49 -16.10
C ALA A 24 14.88 6.22 -16.88
N LYS A 25 16.17 5.86 -16.87
CA LYS A 25 16.67 4.63 -17.50
C LYS A 25 15.94 3.40 -16.95
N LEU A 26 15.91 3.23 -15.64
CA LEU A 26 15.33 2.03 -15.02
C LEU A 26 13.81 1.97 -15.16
N SER A 27 13.11 3.10 -15.03
CA SER A 27 11.66 3.18 -15.24
C SER A 27 11.26 2.84 -16.68
N ILE A 28 12.01 3.32 -17.67
CA ILE A 28 11.81 2.96 -19.08
C ILE A 28 12.04 1.46 -19.31
N THR A 29 13.13 0.91 -18.76
CA THR A 29 13.44 -0.52 -18.90
C THR A 29 12.34 -1.40 -18.31
N LEU A 30 11.88 -1.13 -17.09
CA LEU A 30 10.81 -1.91 -16.45
C LEU A 30 9.51 -1.81 -17.22
N GLY A 31 9.08 -0.60 -17.59
CA GLY A 31 7.79 -0.44 -18.25
C GLY A 31 7.73 -1.02 -19.67
N ILE A 32 8.84 -1.03 -20.43
CA ILE A 32 8.88 -1.76 -21.71
C ILE A 32 8.78 -3.27 -21.46
N LEU A 33 9.52 -3.77 -20.47
CA LEU A 33 9.51 -5.19 -20.14
C LEU A 33 8.13 -5.66 -19.69
N GLU A 34 7.51 -4.92 -18.76
CA GLU A 34 6.17 -5.21 -18.27
C GLU A 34 5.19 -5.37 -19.43
N LEU A 35 5.15 -4.41 -20.35
CA LEU A 35 4.27 -4.46 -21.53
C LEU A 35 4.56 -5.66 -22.44
N ILE A 36 5.82 -6.08 -22.59
CA ILE A 36 6.17 -7.26 -23.41
C ILE A 36 5.53 -8.54 -22.83
N TYR A 37 5.52 -8.67 -21.51
CA TYR A 37 5.04 -9.88 -20.83
C TYR A 37 3.56 -9.82 -20.41
N THR A 38 2.93 -8.64 -20.42
CA THR A 38 1.51 -8.47 -20.04
C THR A 38 0.58 -8.10 -21.21
N ALA A 39 1.10 -7.90 -22.42
CA ALA A 39 0.30 -7.58 -23.60
C ALA A 39 -0.68 -8.70 -24.00
N LYS A 40 -1.81 -8.30 -24.62
CA LYS A 40 -2.95 -9.18 -24.92
C LYS A 40 -2.65 -10.28 -25.95
N GLU A 41 -1.85 -9.93 -26.93
CA GLU A 41 -1.18 -10.85 -27.82
C GLU A 41 0.29 -10.73 -27.41
N GLN A 42 1.05 -11.83 -27.38
CA GLN A 42 2.51 -11.73 -27.52
C GLN A 42 2.79 -11.16 -28.92
N THR A 43 2.38 -9.93 -29.20
CA THR A 43 3.00 -9.10 -30.21
C THR A 43 4.41 -8.95 -29.70
N ALA A 44 5.25 -9.89 -30.14
CA ALA A 44 6.68 -9.77 -30.08
C ALA A 44 7.00 -8.30 -30.31
N CYS A 45 7.78 -7.72 -29.39
CA CYS A 45 8.49 -6.46 -29.56
C CYS A 45 8.62 -6.18 -31.08
N GLN A 46 7.93 -5.17 -31.60
CA GLN A 46 7.94 -4.92 -33.04
C GLN A 46 9.38 -4.62 -33.51
N ASN A 47 10.23 -4.17 -32.57
CA ASN A 47 11.66 -3.92 -32.69
C ASN A 47 12.46 -4.70 -31.63
N ASP A 48 13.79 -4.57 -31.61
CA ASP A 48 14.65 -5.09 -30.53
C ASP A 48 14.35 -4.38 -29.19
N PHE A 49 14.33 -5.11 -28.07
CA PHE A 49 14.09 -4.57 -26.73
C PHE A 49 15.03 -3.40 -26.39
N GLN A 50 16.30 -3.50 -26.80
CA GLN A 50 17.29 -2.43 -26.59
C GLN A 50 17.00 -1.20 -27.47
N GLU A 51 16.46 -1.40 -28.67
CA GLU A 51 16.07 -0.32 -29.58
C GLU A 51 14.87 0.45 -29.04
N ASP A 52 13.89 -0.24 -28.47
CA ASP A 52 12.73 0.40 -27.83
C ASP A 52 13.14 1.21 -26.59
N ILE A 53 14.08 0.70 -25.77
CA ILE A 53 14.68 1.47 -24.67
C ILE A 53 15.35 2.73 -25.20
N ALA A 54 16.22 2.60 -26.21
CA ALA A 54 16.96 3.72 -26.78
C ALA A 54 16.01 4.78 -27.37
N THR A 55 14.95 4.35 -28.04
CA THR A 55 13.92 5.22 -28.61
C THR A 55 13.18 5.99 -27.52
N CYS A 56 12.73 5.30 -26.46
CA CYS A 56 12.07 5.95 -25.32
C CYS A 56 13.00 6.94 -24.60
N GLN A 57 14.27 6.59 -24.40
CA GLN A 57 15.26 7.49 -23.80
C GLN A 57 15.49 8.74 -24.66
N GLN A 58 15.54 8.60 -25.99
CA GLN A 58 15.69 9.73 -26.90
C GLN A 58 14.47 10.66 -26.83
N THR A 59 13.25 10.10 -26.90
CA THR A 59 12.01 10.86 -26.74
C THR A 59 11.97 11.62 -25.40
N PHE A 60 12.40 10.97 -24.32
CA PHE A 60 12.44 11.60 -23.00
C PHE A 60 13.44 12.76 -22.96
N ARG A 61 14.64 12.60 -23.53
CA ARG A 61 15.64 13.68 -23.63
C ARG A 61 15.11 14.89 -24.40
N GLU A 62 14.41 14.66 -25.51
CA GLU A 62 13.78 15.74 -26.29
C GLU A 62 12.72 16.50 -25.48
N PHE A 63 11.93 15.78 -24.68
CA PHE A 63 10.97 16.41 -23.78
C PHE A 63 11.66 17.23 -22.68
N VAL A 64 12.71 16.70 -22.04
CA VAL A 64 13.49 17.44 -21.03
C VAL A 64 14.09 18.72 -21.62
N GLU A 65 14.54 18.69 -22.88
CA GLU A 65 15.09 19.88 -23.55
C GLU A 65 14.01 20.95 -23.82
N ASP A 66 12.79 20.57 -24.22
CA ASP A 66 11.65 21.49 -24.34
C ASP A 66 11.32 22.12 -22.98
N VAL A 67 11.29 21.31 -21.90
CA VAL A 67 11.09 21.82 -20.53
C VAL A 67 12.19 22.80 -20.13
N ARG A 68 13.46 22.45 -20.37
CA ARG A 68 14.61 23.30 -20.05
C ARG A 68 14.51 24.65 -20.74
N THR A 69 14.20 24.65 -22.03
CA THR A 69 14.05 25.88 -22.83
C THR A 69 12.93 26.77 -22.26
N ARG A 70 11.81 26.19 -21.83
CA ARG A 70 10.70 26.93 -21.22
C ARG A 70 11.06 27.54 -19.87
N LEU A 71 11.83 26.83 -19.04
CA LEU A 71 12.30 27.34 -17.75
C LEU A 71 13.35 28.46 -17.89
N GLN A 72 14.12 28.46 -18.98
CA GLN A 72 15.10 29.51 -19.27
C GLN A 72 14.47 30.79 -19.85
N ALA A 73 13.33 30.68 -20.54
CA ALA A 73 12.66 31.80 -21.21
C ALA A 73 11.90 32.76 -20.27
N GLY A 74 12.08 32.65 -18.95
CA GLY A 74 11.26 33.34 -17.94
C GLY A 74 12.03 34.06 -16.83
N ILE A 75 11.27 34.59 -15.87
CA ILE A 75 11.76 35.14 -14.60
C ILE A 75 12.39 34.01 -13.77
N SER A 76 13.38 34.32 -12.93
CA SER A 76 13.93 33.34 -11.98
C SER A 76 12.81 32.76 -11.11
N LEU A 77 12.51 31.47 -11.30
CA LEU A 77 11.48 30.74 -10.56
C LEU A 77 12.07 30.08 -9.31
N GLU A 78 11.29 30.04 -8.24
CA GLU A 78 11.58 29.24 -7.05
C GLU A 78 11.41 27.74 -7.35
N THR A 79 12.03 26.88 -6.54
CA THR A 79 12.00 25.41 -6.72
C THR A 79 10.57 24.87 -6.89
N ARG A 80 9.63 25.34 -6.07
CA ARG A 80 8.22 24.92 -6.10
C ARG A 80 7.54 25.26 -7.43
N GLU A 81 7.82 26.45 -7.95
CA GLU A 81 7.25 26.94 -9.20
C GLU A 81 7.80 26.17 -10.40
N LYS A 82 9.11 25.84 -10.39
CA LYS A 82 9.72 24.94 -11.38
C LYS A 82 9.03 23.57 -11.39
N ILE A 83 8.82 22.96 -10.22
CA ILE A 83 8.12 21.66 -10.11
C ILE A 83 6.70 21.76 -10.67
N LYS A 84 5.98 22.84 -10.35
CA LYS A 84 4.64 23.07 -10.91
C LYS A 84 4.67 23.16 -12.42
N VAL A 85 5.60 23.93 -13.00
CA VAL A 85 5.74 24.04 -14.48
C VAL A 85 6.00 22.67 -15.10
N VAL A 86 6.90 21.88 -14.53
CA VAL A 86 7.18 20.51 -15.00
C VAL A 86 5.91 19.64 -14.92
N ALA A 87 5.21 19.65 -13.79
CA ALA A 87 3.98 18.89 -13.61
C ALA A 87 2.90 19.31 -14.62
N ASP A 88 2.67 20.61 -14.80
CA ASP A 88 1.69 21.13 -15.76
C ASP A 88 2.05 20.75 -17.21
N LEU A 89 3.35 20.72 -17.57
CA LEU A 89 3.81 20.25 -18.88
C LEU A 89 3.58 18.75 -19.07
N VAL A 90 3.85 17.90 -18.07
CA VAL A 90 3.54 16.47 -18.12
C VAL A 90 2.04 16.26 -18.32
N TRP A 91 1.21 16.91 -17.49
CA TRP A 91 -0.25 16.85 -17.60
C TRP A 91 -0.78 17.33 -18.96
N SER A 92 -0.13 18.32 -19.60
CA SER A 92 -0.53 18.80 -20.92
C SER A 92 -0.45 17.75 -22.04
N LYS A 93 0.28 16.65 -21.80
CA LYS A 93 0.41 15.53 -22.76
C LYS A 93 -0.60 14.42 -22.51
N LEU A 94 -1.22 14.40 -21.32
CA LEU A 94 -2.21 13.41 -20.93
C LEU A 94 -3.61 13.84 -21.41
N SER A 95 -4.51 12.88 -21.55
CA SER A 95 -5.94 13.16 -21.71
C SER A 95 -6.46 13.77 -20.42
N GLY A 96 -7.23 14.86 -20.50
CA GLY A 96 -7.75 15.59 -19.33
C GLY A 96 -8.70 14.80 -18.39
N VAL A 97 -8.89 13.51 -18.62
CA VAL A 97 -9.59 12.59 -17.71
C VAL A 97 -8.53 11.76 -16.99
N PHE A 98 -8.46 11.89 -15.65
CA PHE A 98 -7.62 11.07 -14.79
C PHE A 98 -8.39 9.80 -14.37
N SER A 99 -7.70 8.66 -14.34
CA SER A 99 -8.22 7.41 -13.81
C SER A 99 -7.13 6.78 -12.95
N LYS A 100 -7.45 6.47 -11.69
CA LYS A 100 -6.50 5.80 -10.78
C LYS A 100 -6.24 4.33 -11.16
N GLU A 101 -7.15 3.71 -11.93
CA GLU A 101 -7.18 2.26 -12.17
C GLU A 101 -6.66 1.88 -13.57
N VAL A 102 -5.67 2.61 -14.11
CA VAL A 102 -5.09 2.26 -15.42
C VAL A 102 -3.92 1.30 -15.19
N LEU A 103 -4.06 0.05 -15.64
CA LEU A 103 -2.96 -0.92 -15.62
C LEU A 103 -1.79 -0.44 -16.49
N HIS A 104 -0.57 -0.75 -16.07
CA HIS A 104 0.68 -0.49 -16.80
C HIS A 104 0.91 1.01 -17.12
N ALA A 105 0.45 1.89 -16.23
CA ALA A 105 0.49 3.34 -16.39
C ALA A 105 1.47 4.05 -15.43
N GLN A 106 2.25 3.28 -14.67
CA GLN A 106 3.15 3.73 -13.61
C GLN A 106 4.59 4.03 -14.08
N HIS A 107 4.97 3.58 -15.27
CA HIS A 107 6.34 3.69 -15.78
C HIS A 107 6.53 4.79 -16.82
N LEU A 108 7.74 5.36 -16.87
CA LEU A 108 8.10 6.44 -17.79
C LEU A 108 8.02 6.03 -19.27
N SER A 109 8.17 4.73 -19.59
CA SER A 109 7.97 4.21 -20.94
C SER A 109 6.58 4.54 -21.49
N THR A 110 5.53 4.47 -20.65
CA THR A 110 4.16 4.78 -21.03
C THR A 110 4.03 6.26 -21.42
N PHE A 111 4.71 7.16 -20.70
CA PHE A 111 4.78 8.57 -21.07
C PHE A 111 5.51 8.79 -22.40
N CYS A 112 6.64 8.11 -22.63
CA CYS A 112 7.35 8.18 -23.91
C CYS A 112 6.49 7.70 -25.09
N GLN A 113 5.74 6.62 -24.90
CA GLN A 113 4.78 6.14 -25.91
C GLN A 113 3.68 7.19 -26.19
N ILE A 114 3.17 7.87 -25.16
CA ILE A 114 2.20 8.97 -25.32
C ILE A 114 2.79 10.11 -26.17
N LEU A 115 4.05 10.47 -25.96
CA LEU A 115 4.74 11.50 -26.74
C LEU A 115 4.96 11.08 -28.21
N GLN A 116 5.26 9.81 -28.46
CA GLN A 116 5.49 9.26 -29.81
C GLN A 116 4.19 9.05 -30.60
N ALA A 117 3.08 8.76 -29.91
CA ALA A 117 1.80 8.44 -30.53
C ALA A 117 1.21 9.64 -31.30
N LYS A 118 1.38 9.64 -32.63
CA LYS A 118 0.77 10.61 -33.56
C LYS A 118 -0.76 10.46 -33.70
N SER A 119 -1.39 9.45 -33.09
CA SER A 119 -2.82 9.10 -33.22
C SER A 119 -3.53 8.94 -31.86
N THR A 120 -4.80 9.34 -31.81
CA THR A 120 -5.64 9.58 -30.62
C THR A 120 -6.46 8.38 -30.14
N LYS A 121 -6.17 7.16 -30.59
CA LYS A 121 -7.00 5.98 -30.29
C LYS A 121 -6.67 5.22 -28.99
N GLY A 122 -5.64 5.63 -28.25
CA GLY A 122 -5.31 5.10 -26.92
C GLY A 122 -5.64 6.10 -25.79
N LYS A 123 -5.94 5.60 -24.59
CA LYS A 123 -6.04 6.43 -23.38
C LYS A 123 -4.65 7.01 -23.09
N ARG A 124 -4.47 8.32 -23.29
CA ARG A 124 -3.23 9.04 -22.96
C ARG A 124 -3.18 9.29 -21.45
N GLN A 125 -2.99 8.24 -20.66
CA GLN A 125 -3.10 8.32 -19.21
C GLN A 125 -1.86 7.75 -18.54
N LEU A 126 -1.52 8.37 -17.41
CA LEU A 126 -0.62 7.84 -16.40
C LEU A 126 -1.45 7.71 -15.12
N ASP A 127 -1.10 6.77 -14.26
CA ASP A 127 -1.63 6.74 -12.89
C ASP A 127 -0.90 7.76 -11.99
N CYS A 128 -1.20 7.75 -10.70
CA CYS A 128 -0.54 8.63 -9.73
C CYS A 128 0.98 8.44 -9.74
N ALA A 129 1.46 7.20 -9.60
CA ALA A 129 2.89 6.89 -9.54
C ALA A 129 3.61 7.28 -10.85
N GLY A 130 2.98 7.06 -12.00
CA GLY A 130 3.53 7.38 -13.32
C GLY A 130 3.76 8.86 -13.53
N VAL A 131 2.81 9.71 -13.10
CA VAL A 131 2.98 11.17 -13.16
C VAL A 131 4.12 11.61 -12.23
N VAL A 132 4.13 11.16 -10.97
CA VAL A 132 5.17 11.57 -10.00
C VAL A 132 6.56 11.11 -10.46
N THR A 133 6.68 9.86 -10.92
CA THR A 133 7.90 9.29 -11.47
C THR A 133 8.39 10.10 -12.67
N THR A 134 7.50 10.47 -13.59
CA THR A 134 7.84 11.27 -14.76
C THR A 134 8.33 12.65 -14.35
N VAL A 135 7.63 13.33 -13.43
CA VAL A 135 8.06 14.63 -12.91
C VAL A 135 9.43 14.52 -12.25
N LEU A 136 9.63 13.56 -11.35
CA LEU A 136 10.91 13.35 -10.66
C LEU A 136 12.06 13.12 -11.64
N ALA A 137 11.86 12.26 -12.64
CA ALA A 137 12.85 11.97 -13.66
C ALA A 137 13.25 13.24 -14.44
N VAL A 138 12.29 14.09 -14.78
CA VAL A 138 12.56 15.38 -15.45
C VAL A 138 13.37 16.31 -14.54
N LEU A 139 12.99 16.43 -13.27
CA LEU A 139 13.72 17.26 -12.30
C LEU A 139 15.17 16.81 -12.13
N GLN A 140 15.41 15.51 -12.06
CA GLN A 140 16.75 14.94 -11.98
C GLN A 140 17.59 15.26 -13.23
N GLN A 141 17.03 15.10 -14.42
CA GLN A 141 17.74 15.42 -15.66
C GLN A 141 18.02 16.93 -15.80
N LEU A 142 17.06 17.80 -15.44
CA LEU A 142 17.28 19.24 -15.44
C LEU A 142 18.41 19.65 -14.49
N ALA A 143 18.47 19.04 -13.31
CA ALA A 143 19.57 19.28 -12.37
C ALA A 143 20.93 18.83 -12.96
N LEU A 144 20.97 17.70 -13.66
CA LEU A 144 22.20 17.19 -14.29
C LEU A 144 22.69 18.06 -15.45
N LEU A 145 21.78 18.63 -16.24
CA LEU A 145 22.11 19.52 -17.37
C LEU A 145 22.64 20.90 -16.94
N GLY A 146 22.56 21.23 -15.64
CA GLY A 146 23.06 22.48 -15.06
C GLY A 146 22.05 23.63 -15.12
N GLY A 147 22.25 24.64 -14.26
CA GLY A 147 21.38 25.83 -14.16
C GLY A 147 20.12 25.64 -13.29
N HIS A 148 19.90 24.44 -12.77
CA HIS A 148 18.77 24.09 -11.91
C HIS A 148 19.19 23.20 -10.72
N ASP A 149 20.33 23.49 -10.09
CA ASP A 149 20.89 22.68 -8.99
C ASP A 149 19.97 22.60 -7.76
N ASP A 150 19.07 23.59 -7.60
CA ASP A 150 18.05 23.57 -6.56
C ASP A 150 17.06 22.41 -6.70
N LEU A 151 16.97 21.77 -7.86
CA LEU A 151 16.14 20.60 -8.10
C LEU A 151 16.77 19.29 -7.59
N ARG A 152 18.08 19.26 -7.30
CA ARG A 152 18.77 18.03 -6.82
C ARG A 152 18.23 17.49 -5.51
N LYS A 153 17.69 18.37 -4.66
CA LYS A 153 17.09 18.04 -3.36
C LYS A 153 15.66 17.49 -3.47
N CYS A 154 15.09 17.46 -4.68
CA CYS A 154 13.73 16.97 -4.87
C CYS A 154 13.71 15.45 -4.77
N CYS A 155 12.85 14.94 -3.89
CA CYS A 155 12.73 13.52 -3.62
C CYS A 155 11.29 13.06 -3.84
N LEU A 156 11.14 11.78 -4.12
CA LEU A 156 9.86 11.09 -4.04
C LEU A 156 9.46 10.97 -2.56
N GLN A 157 8.19 11.25 -2.25
CA GLN A 157 7.59 10.91 -0.98
C GLN A 157 6.40 10.00 -1.22
N VAL A 158 6.37 8.85 -0.53
CA VAL A 158 5.40 7.76 -0.74
C VAL A 158 4.69 7.46 0.57
N SER A 159 3.39 7.64 0.54
CA SER A 159 2.45 7.09 1.52
C SER A 159 1.99 5.71 1.07
N GLU A 160 1.06 5.12 1.81
CA GLU A 160 0.52 3.80 1.48
C GLU A 160 -0.43 3.80 0.27
N ASP A 161 -1.06 4.93 -0.11
CA ASP A 161 -2.00 5.03 -1.26
C ASP A 161 -1.76 6.24 -2.17
N HIS A 162 -0.69 7.00 -1.92
CA HIS A 162 -0.39 8.22 -2.67
C HIS A 162 1.10 8.53 -2.69
N CYS A 163 1.52 9.31 -3.68
CA CYS A 163 2.88 9.82 -3.75
C CYS A 163 2.92 11.23 -4.33
N TRP A 164 3.98 11.96 -3.96
CA TRP A 164 4.20 13.35 -4.37
C TRP A 164 5.69 13.68 -4.33
N ILE A 165 6.04 14.95 -4.61
CA ILE A 165 7.42 15.44 -4.56
C ILE A 165 7.66 16.22 -3.27
N ASN A 166 8.76 15.96 -2.57
CA ASN A 166 9.23 16.79 -1.47
C ASN A 166 10.48 17.56 -1.89
N MET A 167 10.58 18.85 -1.54
CA MET A 167 11.73 19.72 -1.86
C MET A 167 12.76 19.83 -0.73
N GLY A 168 12.64 19.01 0.30
CA GLY A 168 13.47 19.04 1.50
C GLY A 168 13.61 17.68 2.16
N LEU A 169 13.72 17.68 3.48
CA LEU A 169 13.97 16.50 4.30
C LEU A 169 12.66 15.98 4.93
N GLY A 170 11.59 15.97 4.14
CA GLY A 170 10.29 15.43 4.55
C GLY A 170 9.38 16.43 5.27
N GLU A 171 9.75 17.72 5.34
CA GLU A 171 8.89 18.71 5.98
C GLU A 171 7.59 18.92 5.20
N ARG A 172 6.46 19.04 5.92
CA ARG A 172 5.10 19.06 5.32
C ARG A 172 4.91 20.25 4.38
N GLU A 173 5.44 21.41 4.74
CA GLU A 173 5.39 22.64 3.96
C GLU A 173 6.27 22.62 2.71
N LYS A 174 7.18 21.64 2.59
CA LYS A 174 8.01 21.41 1.40
C LYS A 174 7.46 20.33 0.48
N SER A 175 6.34 19.71 0.84
CA SER A 175 5.58 18.81 -0.04
C SER A 175 4.95 19.58 -1.20
N VAL A 176 4.95 18.97 -2.38
CA VAL A 176 4.46 19.52 -3.62
C VAL A 176 3.60 18.47 -4.32
N GLU A 177 2.30 18.73 -4.34
CA GLU A 177 1.33 17.93 -5.06
C GLU A 177 1.50 18.08 -6.57
N VAL A 178 1.60 16.95 -7.28
CA VAL A 178 1.77 16.94 -8.75
C VAL A 178 0.69 16.11 -9.47
N THR A 179 -0.13 15.35 -8.73
CA THR A 179 -1.13 14.39 -9.24
C THR A 179 -2.57 14.70 -8.87
N THR A 180 -2.90 15.97 -8.64
CA THR A 180 -4.22 16.36 -8.12
C THR A 180 -5.31 16.42 -9.19
N ASP A 181 -6.56 16.28 -8.72
CA ASP A 181 -7.80 16.41 -9.49
C ASP A 181 -7.94 17.71 -10.30
N THR A 182 -7.24 18.78 -9.91
CA THR A 182 -7.35 20.11 -10.50
C THR A 182 -5.98 20.74 -10.71
N ALA A 183 -5.82 21.47 -11.82
CA ALA A 183 -4.59 22.20 -12.14
C ALA A 183 -4.23 23.27 -11.09
N ALA A 184 -5.23 23.78 -10.36
CA ALA A 184 -5.07 24.78 -9.31
C ALA A 184 -4.40 24.24 -8.04
N LYS A 185 -4.62 22.95 -7.71
CA LYS A 185 -4.00 22.31 -6.54
C LYS A 185 -2.57 21.82 -6.83
N ARG A 186 -2.22 21.60 -8.10
CA ARG A 186 -0.85 21.22 -8.48
C ARG A 186 0.15 22.31 -8.14
N GLY A 187 1.22 21.93 -7.47
CA GLY A 187 2.26 22.82 -6.96
C GLY A 187 2.07 23.23 -5.50
N LEU A 188 0.92 22.92 -4.88
CA LEU A 188 0.63 23.26 -3.48
C LEU A 188 1.02 22.11 -2.54
N ALA A 189 1.16 22.41 -1.26
CA ALA A 189 1.24 21.37 -0.23
C ALA A 189 -0.17 20.84 0.10
N PRO A 190 -0.29 19.60 0.58
CA PRO A 190 -1.54 19.09 1.15
C PRO A 190 -2.07 19.99 2.27
N THR A 191 -3.38 20.03 2.44
CA THR A 191 -4.05 20.85 3.46
C THR A 191 -3.84 20.26 4.85
N GLU A 192 -4.02 21.08 5.90
CA GLU A 192 -3.93 20.63 7.30
C GLU A 192 -4.88 19.45 7.60
N GLN A 193 -6.10 19.49 7.06
CA GLN A 193 -7.06 18.39 7.20
C GLN A 193 -6.58 17.11 6.51
N ALA A 194 -5.96 17.22 5.33
CA ALA A 194 -5.44 16.07 4.60
C ALA A 194 -4.30 15.39 5.38
N TRP A 195 -3.47 16.16 6.10
CA TRP A 195 -2.41 15.65 6.98
C TRP A 195 -2.91 14.92 8.23
N GLN A 196 -4.21 14.84 8.49
CA GLN A 196 -4.77 14.00 9.57
C GLN A 196 -5.22 12.63 9.07
N GLY A 197 -5.39 12.50 7.76
CA GLY A 197 -5.81 11.27 7.08
C GLY A 197 -4.67 10.29 6.83
N TRP A 198 -5.07 9.08 6.46
CA TRP A 198 -4.16 7.99 6.14
C TRP A 198 -3.50 8.15 4.77
N LEU A 199 -4.19 8.77 3.80
CA LEU A 199 -3.66 9.06 2.47
C LEU A 199 -2.28 9.77 2.49
N TYR A 200 -1.97 10.49 3.57
CA TYR A 200 -0.68 11.17 3.75
C TYR A 200 0.13 10.61 4.92
N ASN A 201 -0.25 9.44 5.45
CA ASN A 201 0.29 8.81 6.67
C ASN A 201 0.42 9.80 7.84
N ALA A 202 -0.55 10.70 8.00
CA ALA A 202 -0.52 11.77 8.98
C ALA A 202 0.75 12.64 8.92
N GLY A 203 1.34 12.80 7.73
CA GLY A 203 2.60 13.50 7.51
C GLY A 203 3.87 12.68 7.81
N HIS A 204 3.74 11.38 8.04
CA HIS A 204 4.84 10.44 8.29
C HIS A 204 5.07 9.47 7.11
N ALA A 205 4.70 9.90 5.90
CA ALA A 205 4.97 9.16 4.67
C ALA A 205 6.49 9.04 4.42
N VAL A 206 6.88 7.94 3.77
CA VAL A 206 8.28 7.59 3.50
C VAL A 206 8.92 8.62 2.58
N LEU A 207 9.97 9.30 3.05
CA LEU A 207 10.82 10.12 2.19
C LEU A 207 11.85 9.22 1.50
N CYS A 208 11.72 9.06 0.20
CA CYS A 208 12.58 8.15 -0.55
C CYS A 208 13.95 8.78 -0.84
N SER A 209 15.01 8.08 -0.50
CA SER A 209 16.31 8.29 -1.13
C SER A 209 16.24 7.97 -2.65
N PRO A 210 17.22 8.41 -3.46
CA PRO A 210 17.26 8.05 -4.88
C PRO A 210 17.17 6.53 -5.12
N LYS A 211 17.79 5.71 -4.26
CA LYS A 211 17.72 4.25 -4.36
C LYS A 211 16.36 3.70 -3.93
N MET A 212 15.74 4.25 -2.89
CA MET A 212 14.37 3.87 -2.50
C MET A 212 13.36 4.21 -3.60
N ALA A 213 13.58 5.28 -4.36
CA ALA A 213 12.74 5.59 -5.52
C ALA A 213 12.85 4.51 -6.61
N ILE A 214 14.04 3.91 -6.81
CA ILE A 214 14.19 2.73 -7.68
C ILE A 214 13.44 1.52 -7.09
N THR A 215 13.55 1.27 -5.79
CA THR A 215 12.79 0.21 -5.13
C THR A 215 11.28 0.40 -5.30
N ALA A 216 10.78 1.63 -5.24
CA ALA A 216 9.37 1.94 -5.49
C ALA A 216 8.94 1.60 -6.92
N LEU A 217 9.81 1.83 -7.92
CA LEU A 217 9.54 1.39 -9.31
C LEU A 217 9.46 -0.14 -9.43
N VAL A 218 10.34 -0.86 -8.73
CA VAL A 218 10.32 -2.33 -8.73
C VAL A 218 9.06 -2.84 -8.04
N ALA A 219 8.72 -2.29 -6.87
CA ALA A 219 7.51 -2.65 -6.13
C ALA A 219 6.22 -2.32 -6.90
N SER A 220 6.25 -1.35 -7.84
CA SER A 220 5.10 -0.99 -8.67
C SER A 220 4.94 -1.83 -9.95
N LEU A 221 5.82 -2.79 -10.23
CA LEU A 221 5.62 -3.71 -11.36
C LEU A 221 4.26 -4.39 -11.24
N ASN A 222 3.53 -4.42 -12.34
CA ASN A 222 2.17 -4.96 -12.40
C ASN A 222 2.14 -6.20 -13.31
N PRO A 223 2.02 -7.42 -12.74
CA PRO A 223 2.05 -8.64 -13.53
C PRO A 223 0.72 -8.95 -14.25
N ALA A 224 -0.36 -8.21 -14.00
CA ALA A 224 -1.68 -8.52 -14.56
C ALA A 224 -1.70 -8.44 -16.09
N ILE A 225 -2.28 -9.43 -16.78
CA ILE A 225 -2.29 -9.48 -18.25
C ILE A 225 -3.48 -8.69 -18.85
N ILE A 226 -3.19 -7.72 -19.72
CA ILE A 226 -4.15 -6.76 -20.34
C ILE A 226 -5.31 -7.47 -21.06
N ALA A 227 -5.06 -8.63 -21.70
CA ALA A 227 -6.06 -9.40 -22.43
C ALA A 227 -7.32 -9.71 -21.62
N ARG A 228 -7.16 -9.81 -20.30
CA ARG A 228 -8.12 -10.46 -19.44
C ARG A 228 -8.17 -9.77 -18.07
N GLN A 229 -8.41 -8.46 -18.06
CA GLN A 229 -8.61 -7.67 -16.83
C GLN A 229 -9.60 -8.29 -15.82
N ASN A 230 -10.46 -9.23 -16.27
CA ASN A 230 -11.41 -9.96 -15.42
C ASN A 230 -11.10 -11.46 -15.21
N SER A 231 -9.98 -12.01 -15.72
CA SER A 231 -9.63 -13.43 -15.50
C SER A 231 -8.65 -13.65 -14.35
N GLY A 232 -8.05 -12.60 -13.79
CA GLY A 232 -7.07 -12.71 -12.71
C GLY A 232 -5.85 -13.56 -13.08
N ILE A 233 -5.34 -13.43 -14.31
CA ILE A 233 -4.12 -14.13 -14.74
C ILE A 233 -2.98 -13.12 -14.81
N ASP A 234 -1.89 -13.50 -14.17
CA ASP A 234 -0.67 -12.72 -14.05
C ASP A 234 0.47 -13.34 -14.86
N SER A 235 1.45 -12.52 -15.26
CA SER A 235 2.71 -12.98 -15.85
C SER A 235 3.65 -13.47 -14.76
N GLU A 236 3.93 -14.77 -14.79
CA GLU A 236 4.94 -15.42 -13.94
C GLU A 236 6.33 -14.80 -14.14
N GLU A 237 6.66 -14.39 -15.38
CA GLU A 237 7.94 -13.77 -15.68
C GLU A 237 8.11 -12.41 -14.98
N ILE A 238 7.06 -11.58 -14.96
CA ILE A 238 7.08 -10.29 -14.25
C ILE A 238 7.12 -10.50 -12.73
N GLN A 239 6.34 -11.44 -12.19
CA GLN A 239 6.40 -11.78 -10.77
C GLN A 239 7.81 -12.26 -10.36
N MET A 240 8.40 -13.16 -11.15
CA MET A 240 9.75 -13.68 -10.90
C MET A 240 10.81 -12.58 -10.96
N LEU A 241 10.77 -11.70 -11.97
CA LEU A 241 11.71 -10.59 -12.04
C LEU A 241 11.54 -9.62 -10.87
N GLN A 242 10.31 -9.25 -10.55
CA GLN A 242 10.00 -8.34 -9.45
C GLN A 242 10.57 -8.88 -8.15
N LYS A 243 10.35 -10.17 -7.86
CA LYS A 243 10.91 -10.86 -6.71
C LYS A 243 12.44 -10.81 -6.72
N GLN A 244 13.09 -11.21 -7.82
CA GLN A 244 14.56 -11.24 -7.92
C GLN A 244 15.19 -9.86 -7.74
N LEU A 245 14.54 -8.79 -8.24
CA LEU A 245 15.01 -7.42 -8.04
C LEU A 245 14.81 -6.95 -6.60
N LEU A 246 13.68 -7.27 -5.96
CA LEU A 246 13.47 -6.94 -4.55
C LEU A 246 14.42 -7.70 -3.63
N GLU A 247 14.69 -8.98 -3.90
CA GLU A 247 15.68 -9.78 -3.17
C GLU A 247 17.12 -9.25 -3.37
N LEU A 248 17.46 -8.83 -4.60
CA LEU A 248 18.72 -8.15 -4.90
C LEU A 248 18.86 -6.90 -4.02
N ILE A 249 17.85 -6.04 -4.02
CA ILE A 249 17.85 -4.80 -3.25
C ILE A 249 17.95 -5.11 -1.76
N GLN A 250 17.12 -6.01 -1.23
CA GLN A 250 17.14 -6.38 0.19
C GLN A 250 18.52 -6.90 0.63
N ARG A 251 19.19 -7.70 -0.21
CA ARG A 251 20.49 -8.30 0.12
C ARG A 251 21.67 -7.35 -0.04
N GLU A 252 21.72 -6.59 -1.14
CA GLU A 252 22.90 -5.81 -1.53
C GLU A 252 22.77 -4.31 -1.21
N PHE A 253 21.53 -3.82 -1.04
CA PHE A 253 21.19 -2.41 -0.77
C PHE A 253 20.04 -2.29 0.25
N PRO A 254 20.15 -2.89 1.47
CA PRO A 254 19.06 -2.92 2.44
C PRO A 254 18.56 -1.52 2.84
N GLU A 255 19.39 -0.48 2.72
CA GLU A 255 19.01 0.92 2.96
C GLU A 255 18.01 1.48 1.94
N ALA A 256 17.85 0.81 0.80
CA ALA A 256 16.89 1.16 -0.23
C ALA A 256 15.52 0.48 -0.04
N MET A 257 15.40 -0.45 0.92
CA MET A 257 14.11 -1.07 1.25
C MET A 257 13.25 -0.12 2.08
N TYR A 258 11.94 -0.23 1.91
CA TYR A 258 10.94 0.43 2.72
C TYR A 258 9.75 -0.51 2.95
N PRO A 259 8.88 -0.24 3.94
CA PRO A 259 7.94 -1.26 4.43
C PRO A 259 6.99 -1.82 3.37
N ALA A 260 6.42 -1.00 2.48
CA ALA A 260 5.55 -1.51 1.43
C ALA A 260 6.29 -2.39 0.40
N ALA A 261 7.57 -2.10 0.09
CA ALA A 261 8.37 -2.95 -0.78
C ALA A 261 8.70 -4.31 -0.14
N LEU A 262 8.87 -4.36 1.20
CA LEU A 262 9.01 -5.62 1.93
C LEU A 262 7.69 -6.41 1.93
N CYS A 263 6.55 -5.74 2.03
CA CYS A 263 5.24 -6.39 1.89
C CYS A 263 5.05 -6.98 0.49
N ALA A 264 5.43 -6.24 -0.56
CA ALA A 264 5.38 -6.73 -1.94
C ALA A 264 6.29 -7.95 -2.14
N LEU A 265 7.50 -7.95 -1.57
CA LEU A 265 8.38 -9.11 -1.60
C LEU A 265 7.77 -10.31 -0.88
N ALA A 266 7.16 -10.09 0.29
CA ALA A 266 6.52 -11.15 1.07
C ALA A 266 5.34 -11.78 0.33
N ASP A 267 4.50 -11.00 -0.34
CA ASP A 267 3.41 -11.53 -1.18
C ASP A 267 3.94 -12.39 -2.34
N LEU A 268 5.01 -11.94 -3.00
CA LEU A 268 5.64 -12.73 -4.08
C LEU A 268 6.24 -14.04 -3.57
N GLN A 269 6.80 -14.03 -2.35
CA GLN A 269 7.25 -15.25 -1.68
C GLN A 269 6.08 -16.14 -1.27
N GLU A 270 4.93 -15.58 -0.88
CA GLU A 270 3.73 -16.35 -0.54
C GLU A 270 3.19 -17.11 -1.76
N ILE A 271 3.27 -16.55 -2.96
CA ILE A 271 2.85 -17.24 -4.19
C ILE A 271 3.66 -18.53 -4.38
N GLU A 272 4.98 -18.46 -4.30
CA GLU A 272 5.86 -19.64 -4.38
C GLU A 272 5.60 -20.62 -3.22
N GLU A 273 5.37 -20.10 -2.01
CA GLU A 273 5.01 -20.91 -0.86
C GLU A 273 3.68 -21.66 -1.08
N GLN A 274 2.71 -21.01 -1.74
CA GLN A 274 1.41 -21.62 -2.06
C GLN A 274 1.56 -22.74 -3.08
N ASP A 275 2.39 -22.58 -4.12
CA ASP A 275 2.69 -23.65 -5.08
C ASP A 275 3.32 -24.87 -4.38
N ALA A 276 4.22 -24.63 -3.43
CA ALA A 276 4.83 -25.68 -2.61
C ALA A 276 3.78 -26.40 -1.73
N LEU A 277 2.85 -25.65 -1.11
CA LEU A 277 1.75 -26.23 -0.34
C LEU A 277 0.83 -27.10 -1.19
N ASP A 278 0.41 -26.61 -2.35
CA ASP A 278 -0.50 -27.34 -3.24
C ASP A 278 0.16 -28.63 -3.73
N SER A 279 1.45 -28.57 -4.06
CA SER A 279 2.28 -29.74 -4.40
C SER A 279 2.35 -30.74 -3.23
N ALA A 280 2.66 -30.29 -2.01
CA ALA A 280 2.74 -31.14 -0.83
C ALA A 280 1.39 -31.82 -0.50
N VAL A 281 0.27 -31.09 -0.61
CA VAL A 281 -1.07 -31.66 -0.43
C VAL A 281 -1.39 -32.68 -1.52
N SER A 282 -1.09 -32.38 -2.78
CA SER A 282 -1.38 -33.28 -3.91
C SER A 282 -0.59 -34.59 -3.86
N THR A 283 0.62 -34.55 -3.30
CA THR A 283 1.51 -35.71 -3.14
C THR A 283 1.28 -36.45 -1.82
N GLY A 284 0.42 -35.95 -0.93
CA GLY A 284 0.13 -36.55 0.37
C GLY A 284 1.19 -36.26 1.44
N SER A 285 2.13 -35.35 1.19
CA SER A 285 3.20 -34.93 2.10
C SER A 285 2.70 -33.96 3.18
N LEU A 286 1.74 -34.40 4.01
CA LEU A 286 1.07 -33.51 4.98
C LEU A 286 2.02 -32.89 6.02
N GLN A 287 3.09 -33.58 6.42
CA GLN A 287 4.07 -33.02 7.37
C GLN A 287 4.85 -31.86 6.76
N GLU A 288 5.18 -31.95 5.48
CA GLU A 288 5.82 -30.86 4.72
C GLU A 288 4.86 -29.67 4.61
N ALA A 289 3.60 -29.92 4.25
CA ALA A 289 2.59 -28.87 4.16
C ALA A 289 2.37 -28.14 5.50
N VAL A 290 2.34 -28.87 6.63
CA VAL A 290 2.27 -28.26 7.97
C VAL A 290 3.52 -27.43 8.25
N SER A 291 4.71 -27.93 7.93
CA SER A 291 5.97 -27.20 8.12
C SER A 291 6.02 -25.89 7.33
N ILE A 292 5.46 -25.88 6.12
CA ILE A 292 5.36 -24.68 5.29
C ILE A 292 4.39 -23.65 5.91
N CYS A 293 3.25 -24.10 6.46
CA CYS A 293 2.28 -23.24 7.14
C CYS A 293 2.78 -22.68 8.49
N THR A 294 3.85 -23.24 9.05
CA THR A 294 4.47 -22.76 10.30
C THR A 294 5.94 -22.40 10.07
N PRO A 295 6.23 -21.43 9.17
CA PRO A 295 7.60 -21.17 8.77
C PRO A 295 8.41 -20.55 9.91
N HIS A 296 9.72 -20.77 9.88
CA HIS A 296 10.68 -20.22 10.82
C HIS A 296 11.84 -19.53 10.08
N GLY A 297 12.32 -18.41 10.61
CA GLY A 297 13.44 -17.66 10.05
C GLY A 297 13.03 -16.50 9.14
N THR A 298 14.01 -15.86 8.50
CA THR A 298 13.86 -14.57 7.80
C THR A 298 13.79 -14.68 6.28
N GLY A 299 13.94 -15.86 5.70
CA GLY A 299 13.95 -16.11 4.25
C GLY A 299 12.62 -16.61 3.69
N ASN A 300 11.51 -16.22 4.32
CA ASN A 300 10.15 -16.65 3.99
C ASN A 300 9.18 -15.45 4.11
N PRO A 301 7.92 -15.58 3.64
CA PRO A 301 6.95 -14.48 3.65
C PRO A 301 6.77 -13.86 5.04
N LEU A 302 6.63 -14.69 6.08
CA LEU A 302 6.45 -14.24 7.46
C LEU A 302 7.62 -13.35 7.91
N GLY A 303 8.86 -13.78 7.66
CA GLY A 303 10.05 -13.00 7.99
C GLY A 303 10.15 -11.67 7.23
N ALA A 304 9.72 -11.63 5.97
CA ALA A 304 9.66 -10.40 5.18
C ALA A 304 8.59 -9.42 5.70
N PHE A 305 7.41 -9.92 6.08
CA PHE A 305 6.38 -9.09 6.74
C PHE A 305 6.84 -8.56 8.10
N GLU A 306 7.46 -9.39 8.94
CA GLU A 306 8.03 -8.96 10.22
C GLU A 306 9.10 -7.88 10.04
N ALA A 307 9.95 -8.02 9.03
CA ALA A 307 10.92 -6.99 8.66
C ALA A 307 10.25 -5.69 8.20
N ALA A 308 9.14 -5.77 7.47
CA ALA A 308 8.35 -4.60 7.07
C ALA A 308 7.83 -3.84 8.30
N ILE A 309 7.29 -4.56 9.28
CA ILE A 309 6.80 -3.97 10.54
C ILE A 309 7.95 -3.38 11.36
N ALA A 310 9.09 -4.08 11.44
CA ALA A 310 10.27 -3.56 12.13
C ALA A 310 10.74 -2.23 11.53
N LEU A 311 10.74 -2.14 10.19
CA LEU A 311 11.10 -0.92 9.48
C LEU A 311 10.04 0.18 9.63
N ALA A 312 8.75 -0.18 9.65
CA ALA A 312 7.64 0.74 9.93
C ALA A 312 7.66 1.31 11.36
N ASN A 313 8.32 0.61 12.28
CA ASN A 313 8.41 0.96 13.71
C ASN A 313 9.73 1.62 14.11
N GLN A 314 10.58 1.98 13.14
CA GLN A 314 11.79 2.72 13.46
C GLN A 314 11.43 4.06 14.15
N PRO A 315 12.28 4.56 15.07
CA PRO A 315 12.01 5.79 15.81
C PRO A 315 11.65 6.99 14.93
N GLU A 316 12.21 7.04 13.72
CA GLU A 316 11.98 8.11 12.75
C GLU A 316 10.60 8.04 12.07
N SER A 317 10.01 6.85 11.91
CA SER A 317 8.70 6.65 11.27
C SER A 317 7.54 6.57 12.26
N THR A 318 7.82 6.32 13.56
CA THR A 318 6.84 6.38 14.67
C THR A 318 5.59 5.50 14.49
N SER A 319 5.68 4.40 13.74
CA SER A 319 4.63 3.38 13.59
C SER A 319 3.31 3.91 13.01
N TYR A 320 3.36 4.65 11.90
CA TYR A 320 2.16 5.17 11.23
C TYR A 320 1.65 4.26 10.11
N GLN A 321 2.40 3.27 9.65
CA GLN A 321 2.01 2.48 8.48
C GLN A 321 1.08 1.33 8.86
N TRP A 322 -0.03 1.22 8.13
CA TRP A 322 -1.08 0.24 8.34
C TRP A 322 -0.86 -1.07 7.58
N TYR A 323 -0.42 -0.99 6.32
CA TYR A 323 -0.26 -2.14 5.43
C TYR A 323 0.70 -3.22 5.94
N PRO A 324 1.84 -2.91 6.59
CA PRO A 324 2.66 -3.96 7.18
C PRO A 324 1.88 -4.87 8.15
N TYR A 325 0.91 -4.30 8.89
CA TYR A 325 0.05 -5.06 9.79
C TYR A 325 -1.11 -5.73 9.07
N SER A 326 -1.78 -5.09 8.11
CA SER A 326 -2.90 -5.75 7.42
C SER A 326 -2.43 -6.91 6.55
N TYR A 327 -1.28 -6.78 5.89
CA TYR A 327 -0.71 -7.82 5.02
C TYR A 327 -0.28 -9.06 5.82
N ILE A 328 0.48 -8.90 6.91
CA ILE A 328 0.88 -10.06 7.75
C ILE A 328 -0.34 -10.80 8.30
N CYS A 329 -1.38 -10.04 8.66
CA CYS A 329 -2.62 -10.63 9.16
C CYS A 329 -3.35 -11.36 8.05
N GLY A 330 -3.43 -10.79 6.86
CA GLY A 330 -3.94 -11.43 5.65
C GLY A 330 -3.27 -12.78 5.39
N TYR A 331 -1.94 -12.80 5.37
CA TYR A 331 -1.13 -14.01 5.21
C TYR A 331 -1.47 -15.06 6.28
N LEU A 332 -1.39 -14.70 7.56
CA LEU A 332 -1.63 -15.63 8.67
C LEU A 332 -3.07 -16.17 8.70
N MET A 333 -4.06 -15.35 8.35
CA MET A 333 -5.45 -15.79 8.21
C MET A 333 -5.63 -16.78 7.06
N ARG A 334 -4.98 -16.57 5.91
CA ARG A 334 -4.96 -17.53 4.80
C ARG A 334 -4.30 -18.85 5.22
N ARG A 335 -3.16 -18.81 5.89
CA ARG A 335 -2.48 -20.02 6.43
C ARG A 335 -3.37 -20.77 7.42
N ALA A 336 -4.06 -20.06 8.32
CA ALA A 336 -5.00 -20.66 9.27
C ALA A 336 -6.16 -21.37 8.55
N VAL A 337 -6.81 -20.71 7.59
CA VAL A 337 -7.93 -21.28 6.83
C VAL A 337 -7.48 -22.46 5.97
N PHE A 338 -6.33 -22.38 5.30
CA PHE A 338 -5.76 -23.48 4.53
C PHE A 338 -5.52 -24.70 5.42
N THR A 339 -4.89 -24.49 6.59
CA THR A 339 -4.63 -25.55 7.56
C THR A 339 -5.93 -26.21 8.05
N ILE A 340 -6.96 -25.42 8.32
CA ILE A 340 -8.30 -25.92 8.71
C ILE A 340 -8.91 -26.80 7.61
N GLN A 341 -8.82 -26.37 6.35
CA GLN A 341 -9.51 -27.00 5.24
C GLN A 341 -8.79 -28.25 4.72
N HIS A 342 -7.46 -28.23 4.67
CA HIS A 342 -6.67 -29.21 3.93
C HIS A 342 -5.79 -30.09 4.82
N LEU A 343 -5.32 -29.58 5.96
CA LEU A 343 -4.35 -30.27 6.80
C LEU A 343 -4.94 -30.86 8.08
N ASP A 344 -6.11 -30.36 8.50
CA ASP A 344 -6.80 -30.73 9.75
C ASP A 344 -5.90 -30.62 11.00
N CYS A 345 -4.93 -29.70 10.96
CA CYS A 345 -3.96 -29.48 12.05
C CYS A 345 -4.42 -28.33 12.95
N GLN A 346 -5.13 -28.65 14.03
CA GLN A 346 -5.69 -27.67 14.96
C GLN A 346 -4.63 -26.72 15.55
N GLU A 347 -3.47 -27.26 15.96
CA GLU A 347 -2.41 -26.48 16.61
C GLU A 347 -1.87 -25.39 15.68
N ALA A 348 -1.51 -25.76 14.44
CA ALA A 348 -0.99 -24.83 13.45
C ALA A 348 -2.02 -23.74 13.10
N ALA A 349 -3.27 -24.12 12.84
CA ALA A 349 -4.33 -23.15 12.53
C ALA A 349 -4.61 -22.18 13.68
N THR A 350 -4.65 -22.70 14.92
CA THR A 350 -4.87 -21.89 16.12
C THR A 350 -3.72 -20.90 16.31
N ARG A 351 -2.47 -21.36 16.13
CA ARG A 351 -1.28 -20.53 16.23
C ARG A 351 -1.28 -19.41 15.19
N SER A 352 -1.49 -19.72 13.91
CA SER A 352 -1.53 -18.70 12.85
C SER A 352 -2.60 -17.64 13.14
N LEU A 353 -3.78 -18.05 13.61
CA LEU A 353 -4.84 -17.09 13.94
C LEU A 353 -4.53 -16.25 15.18
N GLN A 354 -3.88 -16.83 16.19
CA GLN A 354 -3.42 -16.07 17.37
C GLN A 354 -2.34 -15.07 17.02
N ASP A 355 -1.39 -15.44 16.16
CA ASP A 355 -0.35 -14.55 15.65
C ASP A 355 -0.97 -13.43 14.81
N ALA A 356 -1.95 -13.73 13.96
CA ALA A 356 -2.72 -12.69 13.24
C ALA A 356 -3.40 -11.73 14.23
N GLY A 357 -4.05 -12.27 15.26
CA GLY A 357 -4.67 -11.47 16.31
C GLY A 357 -3.67 -10.54 17.00
N LYS A 358 -2.49 -11.03 17.34
CA LYS A 358 -1.42 -10.23 17.96
C LYS A 358 -1.00 -9.04 17.08
N TRP A 359 -0.88 -9.23 15.78
CA TRP A 359 -0.52 -8.16 14.84
C TRP A 359 -1.67 -7.18 14.58
N LEU A 360 -2.93 -7.61 14.72
CA LEU A 360 -4.10 -6.73 14.62
C LEU A 360 -4.36 -5.91 15.89
N GLY A 361 -4.13 -6.51 17.04
CA GLY A 361 -4.53 -5.98 18.34
C GLY A 361 -3.69 -4.79 18.82
N ASN A 362 -3.69 -4.59 20.12
CA ASN A 362 -2.98 -3.49 20.75
C ASN A 362 -1.46 -3.63 20.59
N GLY A 363 -0.81 -2.54 20.18
CA GLY A 363 0.61 -2.54 19.78
C GLY A 363 0.83 -2.92 18.31
N GLY A 364 -0.24 -3.31 17.60
CA GLY A 364 -0.25 -3.59 16.17
C GLY A 364 -1.14 -2.62 15.39
N GLY A 365 -1.89 -3.15 14.41
CA GLY A 365 -2.75 -2.38 13.53
C GLY A 365 -3.75 -1.49 14.26
N ALA A 366 -4.35 -1.95 15.36
CA ALA A 366 -5.26 -1.15 16.18
C ALA A 366 -4.62 0.17 16.66
N SER A 367 -3.35 0.12 17.07
CA SER A 367 -2.59 1.30 17.52
C SER A 367 -2.27 2.26 16.37
N VAL A 368 -2.13 1.75 15.15
CA VAL A 368 -1.94 2.57 13.95
C VAL A 368 -3.22 3.36 13.64
N LEU A 369 -4.39 2.69 13.64
CA LEU A 369 -5.67 3.34 13.35
C LEU A 369 -6.00 4.50 14.31
N LYS A 370 -5.60 4.38 15.58
CA LYS A 370 -5.81 5.44 16.61
C LYS A 370 -5.13 6.77 16.28
N LYS A 371 -4.10 6.76 15.42
CA LYS A 371 -3.32 7.95 15.05
C LYS A 371 -3.94 8.77 13.93
N TYR A 372 -4.98 8.24 13.28
CA TYR A 372 -5.62 8.85 12.13
C TYR A 372 -6.98 9.44 12.45
N ARG A 373 -7.44 10.34 11.58
CA ARG A 373 -8.85 10.73 11.50
C ARG A 373 -9.35 10.43 10.10
N TYR A 374 -10.44 9.68 10.01
CA TYR A 374 -10.97 9.25 8.72
C TYR A 374 -11.38 10.45 7.87
N THR A 375 -10.93 10.47 6.62
CA THR A 375 -11.31 11.44 5.61
C THR A 375 -11.95 10.75 4.40
N SER A 376 -12.66 11.50 3.57
CA SER A 376 -13.24 10.97 2.32
C SER A 376 -12.18 10.49 1.32
N ALA A 377 -10.91 10.80 1.54
CA ALA A 377 -9.81 10.39 0.68
C ALA A 377 -9.24 9.01 1.09
N ASP A 378 -9.59 8.49 2.27
CA ASP A 378 -9.09 7.23 2.84
C ASP A 378 -9.94 6.02 2.39
N GLY A 379 -10.35 6.01 1.12
CA GLY A 379 -11.22 4.98 0.56
C GLY A 379 -10.58 3.58 0.53
N GLU A 380 -9.29 3.49 0.22
CA GLU A 380 -8.58 2.20 0.20
C GLU A 380 -8.33 1.66 1.61
N LEU A 381 -7.97 2.53 2.58
CA LEU A 381 -7.90 2.12 4.00
C LEU A 381 -9.24 1.57 4.49
N TYR A 382 -10.36 2.20 4.11
CA TYR A 382 -11.69 1.71 4.48
C TYR A 382 -11.89 0.27 3.99
N LYS A 383 -11.63 0.00 2.71
CA LYS A 383 -11.79 -1.34 2.11
C LYS A 383 -10.85 -2.37 2.76
N ASP A 384 -9.61 -1.97 3.06
CA ASP A 384 -8.63 -2.88 3.65
C ASP A 384 -9.00 -3.25 5.09
N ILE A 385 -9.44 -2.29 5.92
CA ILE A 385 -9.96 -2.57 7.27
C ILE A 385 -11.18 -3.51 7.19
N GLU A 386 -12.09 -3.27 6.23
CA GLU A 386 -13.24 -4.14 6.00
C GLU A 386 -12.78 -5.58 5.70
N GLY A 387 -11.85 -5.75 4.75
CA GLY A 387 -11.29 -7.04 4.38
C GLY A 387 -10.61 -7.76 5.55
N VAL A 388 -9.85 -7.04 6.38
CA VAL A 388 -9.22 -7.59 7.59
C VAL A 388 -10.25 -8.06 8.61
N ILE A 389 -11.28 -7.25 8.90
CA ILE A 389 -12.34 -7.62 9.84
C ILE A 389 -13.10 -8.84 9.33
N GLU A 390 -13.47 -8.85 8.04
CA GLU A 390 -14.17 -9.97 7.41
C GLU A 390 -13.33 -11.24 7.41
N GLY A 391 -12.06 -11.16 7.04
CA GLY A 391 -11.12 -12.27 7.04
C GLY A 391 -10.96 -12.88 8.43
N TYR A 392 -10.73 -12.05 9.45
CA TYR A 392 -10.52 -12.54 10.82
C TYR A 392 -11.79 -13.17 11.39
N CYS A 393 -12.95 -12.52 11.20
CA CYS A 393 -14.24 -13.08 11.57
C CYS A 393 -14.54 -14.41 10.83
N GLY A 394 -14.16 -14.50 9.56
CA GLY A 394 -14.29 -15.71 8.74
C GLY A 394 -13.44 -16.86 9.25
N ALA A 395 -12.18 -16.60 9.61
CA ALA A 395 -11.28 -17.60 10.18
C ALA A 395 -11.82 -18.15 11.52
N LEU A 396 -12.36 -17.27 12.39
CA LEU A 396 -13.03 -17.70 13.63
C LEU A 396 -14.24 -18.60 13.37
N ALA A 397 -15.04 -18.28 12.35
CA ALA A 397 -16.18 -19.10 11.96
C ALA A 397 -15.75 -20.50 11.45
N TRP A 398 -14.58 -20.59 10.78
CA TRP A 398 -14.00 -21.86 10.35
C TRP A 398 -13.56 -22.74 11.53
N LEU A 399 -12.90 -22.17 12.55
CA LEU A 399 -12.57 -22.88 13.79
C LEU A 399 -13.83 -23.44 14.45
N GLN A 400 -14.86 -22.60 14.60
CA GLN A 400 -16.13 -23.02 15.18
C GLN A 400 -16.81 -24.14 14.38
N LYS A 401 -16.77 -24.06 13.04
CA LYS A 401 -17.33 -25.08 12.14
C LYS A 401 -16.63 -26.45 12.32
N LYS A 402 -15.32 -26.45 12.55
CA LYS A 402 -14.54 -27.65 12.91
C LYS A 402 -14.74 -28.10 14.36
N GLN A 403 -15.49 -27.34 15.16
CA GLN A 403 -15.65 -27.55 16.60
C GLN A 403 -14.30 -27.49 17.35
N TRP A 404 -13.33 -26.75 16.79
CA TRP A 404 -12.09 -26.46 17.46
C TRP A 404 -12.30 -25.36 18.51
N PRO A 405 -11.63 -25.44 19.67
CA PRO A 405 -11.86 -24.55 20.79
C PRO A 405 -11.50 -23.12 20.44
N LEU A 406 -12.49 -22.24 20.55
CA LEU A 406 -12.27 -20.81 20.70
C LEU A 406 -11.86 -20.50 22.15
N THR A 407 -11.24 -19.35 22.36
CA THR A 407 -10.80 -18.85 23.69
C THR A 407 -10.95 -17.33 23.69
N SER A 408 -11.02 -16.70 24.86
CA SER A 408 -11.05 -15.25 24.98
C SER A 408 -9.85 -14.58 24.27
N ALA A 409 -8.68 -15.23 24.24
CA ALA A 409 -7.49 -14.76 23.53
C ALA A 409 -7.72 -14.50 22.03
N HIS A 410 -8.64 -15.23 21.39
CA HIS A 410 -8.99 -14.97 19.99
C HIS A 410 -9.89 -13.73 19.81
N LEU A 411 -10.64 -13.36 20.84
CA LEU A 411 -11.59 -12.25 20.82
C LEU A 411 -10.97 -10.92 21.25
N VAL A 412 -10.02 -10.94 22.20
CA VAL A 412 -9.28 -9.75 22.66
C VAL A 412 -8.80 -8.86 21.49
N PRO A 413 -8.01 -9.35 20.52
CA PRO A 413 -7.47 -8.50 19.46
C PRO A 413 -8.55 -7.93 18.54
N LEU A 414 -9.67 -8.62 18.37
CA LEU A 414 -10.80 -8.12 17.58
C LEU A 414 -11.51 -6.96 18.29
N LEU A 415 -11.61 -6.99 19.62
CA LEU A 415 -12.12 -5.86 20.41
C LEU A 415 -11.14 -4.67 20.39
N GLU A 416 -9.84 -4.93 20.44
CA GLU A 416 -8.81 -3.89 20.34
C GLU A 416 -8.77 -3.24 18.95
N LEU A 417 -8.90 -4.03 17.88
CA LEU A 417 -9.05 -3.51 16.52
C LEU A 417 -10.29 -2.63 16.41
N TRP A 418 -11.43 -3.06 16.99
CA TRP A 418 -12.64 -2.25 16.99
C TRP A 418 -12.49 -0.95 17.80
N ASP A 419 -11.67 -0.95 18.86
CA ASP A 419 -11.28 0.28 19.55
C ASP A 419 -10.49 1.24 18.65
N GLY A 420 -9.55 0.71 17.86
CA GLY A 420 -8.83 1.46 16.84
C GLY A 420 -9.77 2.09 15.80
N VAL A 421 -10.75 1.31 15.31
CA VAL A 421 -11.81 1.82 14.42
C VAL A 421 -12.63 2.91 15.10
N CYS A 422 -12.98 2.76 16.37
CA CYS A 422 -13.73 3.78 17.09
C CYS A 422 -12.96 5.10 17.20
N CYS A 423 -11.64 5.06 17.40
CA CYS A 423 -10.78 6.25 17.38
C CYS A 423 -10.62 6.86 15.98
N LEU A 424 -10.47 6.03 14.94
CA LEU A 424 -10.37 6.49 13.55
C LEU A 424 -11.62 7.29 13.12
N PHE A 425 -12.79 6.82 13.54
CA PHE A 425 -14.11 7.44 13.31
C PHE A 425 -14.58 8.27 14.51
N GLU A 426 -13.67 8.83 15.30
CA GLU A 426 -14.04 9.74 16.38
C GLU A 426 -14.88 10.91 15.82
N HIS A 427 -15.96 11.28 16.52
CA HIS A 427 -16.95 12.29 16.10
C HIS A 427 -17.76 11.98 14.84
N THR A 428 -17.57 10.80 14.22
CA THR A 428 -18.37 10.34 13.08
C THR A 428 -19.02 8.99 13.39
N SER A 429 -19.99 8.60 12.56
CA SER A 429 -20.66 7.30 12.69
C SER A 429 -19.73 6.18 12.25
N LYS A 430 -19.64 5.11 13.04
CA LYS A 430 -18.82 3.94 12.69
C LYS A 430 -19.54 3.11 11.61
N PRO A 431 -18.81 2.42 10.72
CA PRO A 431 -19.45 1.65 9.66
C PRO A 431 -20.34 0.52 10.21
N SER A 432 -21.64 0.59 9.94
CA SER A 432 -22.62 -0.36 10.48
C SER A 432 -22.40 -1.79 9.98
N ASN A 433 -21.86 -1.94 8.77
CA ASN A 433 -21.58 -3.24 8.17
C ASN A 433 -20.48 -3.95 8.95
N TRP A 434 -19.37 -3.27 9.23
CA TRP A 434 -18.25 -3.82 10.02
C TRP A 434 -18.70 -4.23 11.42
N LEU A 435 -19.52 -3.39 12.08
CA LEU A 435 -20.11 -3.73 13.37
C LEU A 435 -20.96 -5.00 13.28
N ASN A 436 -21.69 -5.23 12.19
CA ASN A 436 -22.46 -6.47 12.02
C ASN A 436 -21.54 -7.70 11.87
N HIS A 437 -20.39 -7.59 11.19
CA HIS A 437 -19.39 -8.67 11.14
C HIS A 437 -18.84 -8.98 12.53
N LEU A 438 -18.41 -7.94 13.26
CA LEU A 438 -17.97 -8.06 14.65
C LEU A 438 -19.00 -8.76 15.53
N LEU A 439 -20.25 -8.26 15.54
CA LEU A 439 -21.31 -8.83 16.37
C LEU A 439 -21.67 -10.27 16.00
N ARG A 440 -21.45 -10.70 14.75
CA ARG A 440 -21.59 -12.12 14.36
C ARG A 440 -20.46 -12.97 14.92
N ALA A 441 -19.21 -12.50 14.82
CA ALA A 441 -18.06 -13.21 15.37
C ALA A 441 -18.12 -13.32 16.91
N VAL A 442 -18.50 -12.25 17.60
CA VAL A 442 -18.63 -12.23 19.08
C VAL A 442 -19.65 -13.26 19.57
N LYS A 443 -20.68 -13.60 18.78
CA LYS A 443 -21.67 -14.64 19.14
C LYS A 443 -21.10 -16.05 19.18
N LEU A 444 -19.94 -16.29 18.55
CA LEU A 444 -19.28 -17.60 18.56
C LEU A 444 -18.71 -17.95 19.94
N PHE A 445 -18.50 -16.94 20.79
CA PHE A 445 -17.90 -17.09 22.11
C PHE A 445 -18.97 -17.21 23.20
N THR A 446 -18.68 -17.91 24.31
CA THR A 446 -19.59 -17.96 25.47
C THR A 446 -19.64 -16.63 26.21
N ALA A 447 -20.63 -16.45 27.10
CA ALA A 447 -20.74 -15.22 27.90
C ALA A 447 -19.51 -14.97 28.78
N GLU A 448 -18.95 -16.05 29.34
CA GLU A 448 -17.73 -16.00 30.15
C GLU A 448 -16.52 -15.56 29.33
N MET A 449 -16.31 -16.16 28.16
CA MET A 449 -15.22 -15.78 27.25
C MET A 449 -15.32 -14.32 26.79
N ARG A 450 -16.55 -13.84 26.53
CA ARG A 450 -16.77 -12.44 26.15
C ARG A 450 -16.48 -11.48 27.30
N ALA A 451 -16.87 -11.82 28.51
CA ALA A 451 -16.59 -11.01 29.69
C ALA A 451 -15.08 -10.97 29.98
N ASP A 452 -14.42 -12.13 29.90
CA ASP A 452 -12.98 -12.27 30.06
C ASP A 452 -12.22 -11.45 29.01
N ALA A 453 -12.55 -11.61 27.72
CA ALA A 453 -11.93 -10.83 26.65
C ALA A 453 -12.14 -9.32 26.81
N ALA A 454 -13.34 -8.88 27.19
CA ALA A 454 -13.63 -7.47 27.43
C ALA A 454 -12.85 -6.88 28.62
N SER A 455 -12.50 -7.69 29.62
CA SER A 455 -11.68 -7.27 30.76
C SER A 455 -10.18 -7.19 30.45
N HIS A 456 -9.71 -7.96 29.46
CA HIS A 456 -8.31 -8.00 29.05
C HIS A 456 -7.98 -7.07 27.87
N ALA A 457 -8.96 -6.74 27.02
CA ALA A 457 -8.76 -5.87 25.87
C ALA A 457 -8.35 -4.46 26.29
N GLN A 458 -7.26 -3.96 25.71
CA GLN A 458 -6.77 -2.60 25.96
C GLN A 458 -7.52 -1.58 25.09
N VAL A 459 -8.62 -1.07 25.63
CA VAL A 459 -9.49 -0.10 24.95
C VAL A 459 -9.32 1.32 25.49
N SER A 460 -9.44 2.30 24.60
CA SER A 460 -9.16 3.72 24.89
C SER A 460 -10.22 4.67 24.35
N SER A 461 -11.00 4.26 23.34
CA SER A 461 -12.08 5.07 22.79
C SER A 461 -13.25 5.17 23.77
N LYS A 462 -13.87 6.35 23.82
CA LYS A 462 -15.06 6.61 24.65
C LYS A 462 -16.19 5.61 24.36
N ALA A 463 -16.40 5.28 23.08
CA ALA A 463 -17.42 4.33 22.66
C ALA A 463 -17.16 2.92 23.24
N MET A 464 -15.92 2.43 23.19
CA MET A 464 -15.58 1.12 23.74
C MET A 464 -15.64 1.07 25.26
N THR A 465 -15.18 2.13 25.95
CA THR A 465 -15.29 2.23 27.41
C THR A 465 -16.75 2.19 27.86
N ASN A 466 -17.64 2.92 27.18
CA ASN A 466 -19.08 2.90 27.47
C ASN A 466 -19.71 1.52 27.19
N ALA A 467 -19.19 0.79 26.20
CA ALA A 467 -19.66 -0.53 25.82
C ALA A 467 -19.13 -1.68 26.70
N ALA A 468 -18.12 -1.46 27.55
CA ALA A 468 -17.39 -2.51 28.27
C ALA A 468 -18.31 -3.52 29.00
N HIS A 469 -19.32 -3.01 29.72
CA HIS A 469 -20.26 -3.83 30.50
C HIS A 469 -21.31 -4.58 29.66
N LEU A 470 -21.37 -4.35 28.34
CA LEU A 470 -22.38 -4.90 27.43
C LEU A 470 -21.89 -6.16 26.69
N TRP A 471 -20.58 -6.41 26.66
CA TRP A 471 -19.98 -7.51 25.88
C TRP A 471 -20.30 -8.90 26.44
N GLY A 472 -20.21 -9.09 27.76
CA GLY A 472 -20.48 -10.39 28.40
C GLY A 472 -21.90 -10.89 28.11
N ALA A 473 -22.91 -10.07 28.42
CA ALA A 473 -24.32 -10.37 28.13
C ALA A 473 -24.69 -10.28 26.64
N LEU A 474 -23.80 -9.70 25.82
CA LEU A 474 -24.00 -9.39 24.39
C LEU A 474 -25.36 -8.78 24.12
N LYS A 475 -25.54 -7.49 24.45
CA LYS A 475 -26.77 -6.73 24.19
C LYS A 475 -26.64 -5.96 22.86
N PRO A 476 -27.12 -6.49 21.72
CA PRO A 476 -26.76 -5.93 20.41
C PRO A 476 -27.41 -4.57 20.14
N ALA A 477 -28.63 -4.33 20.62
CA ALA A 477 -29.32 -3.06 20.43
C ALA A 477 -28.59 -1.88 21.14
N PRO A 478 -28.25 -1.98 22.44
CA PRO A 478 -27.41 -0.97 23.09
C PRO A 478 -26.05 -0.77 22.42
N LEU A 479 -25.36 -1.85 22.01
CA LEU A 479 -24.08 -1.75 21.30
C LEU A 479 -24.23 -0.99 19.97
N LYS A 480 -25.27 -1.29 19.18
CA LYS A 480 -25.57 -0.58 17.94
C LYS A 480 -25.90 0.90 18.16
N MET A 481 -26.55 1.24 19.27
CA MET A 481 -26.81 2.64 19.63
C MET A 481 -25.51 3.38 19.96
N ILE A 482 -24.62 2.77 20.75
CA ILE A 482 -23.35 3.38 21.14
C ILE A 482 -22.46 3.63 19.91
N PHE A 483 -22.32 2.63 19.02
CA PHE A 483 -21.42 2.75 17.87
C PHE A 483 -22.04 3.44 16.65
N GLY A 484 -23.37 3.50 16.58
CA GLY A 484 -24.10 4.14 15.48
C GLY A 484 -24.29 5.65 15.64
N ALA A 485 -24.12 6.20 16.85
CA ALA A 485 -24.16 7.62 17.09
C ALA A 485 -22.81 8.28 16.73
N ALA A 486 -22.83 9.49 16.17
CA ALA A 486 -21.66 10.33 16.17
C ALA A 486 -21.34 10.69 17.63
N ASP A 487 -20.05 10.67 18.00
CA ASP A 487 -19.61 11.09 19.33
C ASP A 487 -19.73 12.62 19.45
N VAL A 488 -20.97 13.11 19.57
CA VAL A 488 -21.24 14.53 19.82
C VAL A 488 -21.07 14.76 21.32
N GLU A 489 -20.19 15.67 21.70
CA GLU A 489 -20.18 16.18 23.07
C GLU A 489 -21.51 16.88 23.33
N GLU A 490 -22.27 16.41 24.32
CA GLU A 490 -23.29 17.25 24.95
C GLU A 490 -22.55 18.39 25.65
N ASP A 491 -22.33 19.47 24.92
CA ASP A 491 -21.84 20.71 25.50
C ASP A 491 -22.84 21.15 26.58
N ALA A 492 -22.34 21.32 27.80
CA ALA A 492 -23.13 21.52 29.00
C ALA A 492 -23.84 22.88 28.98
N GLY A 493 -24.98 22.97 28.29
CA GLY A 493 -25.79 24.16 28.17
C GLY A 493 -27.25 23.86 28.46
N ARG A 494 -27.66 23.97 29.73
CA ARG A 494 -29.08 24.07 30.12
C ARG A 494 -29.77 25.17 29.29
N ALA A 495 -30.61 24.78 28.34
CA ALA A 495 -31.66 25.65 27.80
C ALA A 495 -33.02 25.03 28.16
N THR A 496 -33.60 25.57 29.23
CA THR A 496 -34.95 25.30 29.72
C THR A 496 -36.00 25.37 28.63
N LYS A 497 -36.89 24.37 28.60
CA LYS A 497 -38.15 24.33 27.84
C LYS A 497 -38.91 25.66 27.98
N ARG A 498 -39.28 26.27 26.85
CA ARG A 498 -40.44 27.19 26.79
C ARG A 498 -41.63 26.45 26.20
N PRO A 499 -42.81 26.48 26.83
CA PRO A 499 -44.00 25.87 26.28
C PRO A 499 -44.53 26.72 25.13
N LYS A 500 -44.96 26.08 24.04
CA LYS A 500 -45.64 26.72 22.92
C LYS A 500 -47.06 27.11 23.36
N ARG A 501 -47.43 28.36 23.08
CA ARG A 501 -48.82 28.80 22.93
C ARG A 501 -49.30 28.47 21.53
#